data_AF-A0A679F867-F1
#
_entry.id   AF-A0A679F867-F1
#
_cell.length_a   1.000
_cell.length_b   1.000
_cell.length_c   1.000
_cell.angle_alpha   90.00
_cell.angle_beta   90.00
_cell.angle_gamma   90.00
#
_symmetry.space_group_name_H-M   'P 1'
#
loop_
_entity.id
_entity.type
_entity.pdbx_description
1 polymer ?
#
loop_
_entity_poly.entity_id
_entity_poly.type
_entity_poly.pdbx_seq_one_letter_code
_entity_poly.pdbx_strand_id
1 'polypeptide(L)'
;MGAVNDVARREASAPDARRSWDEVEAQYREECATMLRDARRHYEQRAAREQTTVENVLAAFARDFDAWLDRERRGISTPKPNLSTLFEIWLERGARRLEPPSPPSESSEADARSQELEQRLDEGARHIQQLEERLAEAQRRAAQRAAETAAAIAAAPPPRRRGRALLVAALVLFAALIGGGQWARRSEAAPPELRAALAHLDASASELETRARATLGDLAASRAREEALAALLREDKAFVIARAIAADPELARAKIPPLAPSGPAPAARAPSEPPAKAEIAALPQIAPRAETPAPEATTTLTPEEEPERLPPAVIGQQKPAAFRGFDNRDLAGPTLATLRKLDQPACVAACRGRADCRAYAFDRWNRICRLKSASVAFALNPRMTSGLREDIRIPRAPSGALAMERYPSKAFPGAGYKTASVEGPDACEAACREEDACVAFTFRLDESACHLFKSTGEYFSNELADSGGKRQE
;
A
#
# COMPACT_ATOMS: atom_id res chain seq x y z
N MET A 1 2.12 -35.69 -21.84
CA MET A 1 2.82 -34.78 -20.90
C MET A 1 4.24 -34.39 -21.33
N GLY A 2 4.98 -35.20 -22.11
CA GLY A 2 6.33 -34.82 -22.57
C GLY A 2 6.38 -33.57 -23.45
N ALA A 3 5.45 -33.41 -24.39
CA ALA A 3 5.44 -32.28 -25.33
C ALA A 3 5.16 -30.92 -24.68
N VAL A 4 4.37 -30.86 -23.59
CA VAL A 4 4.06 -29.61 -22.89
C VAL A 4 5.25 -29.14 -22.04
N ASN A 5 6.00 -30.08 -21.45
CA ASN A 5 7.23 -29.77 -20.72
C ASN A 5 8.37 -29.29 -21.63
N ASP A 6 8.43 -29.77 -22.87
CA ASP A 6 9.44 -29.32 -23.84
C ASP A 6 9.14 -27.93 -24.39
N VAL A 7 7.86 -27.54 -24.53
CA VAL A 7 7.47 -26.17 -24.90
C VAL A 7 7.77 -25.19 -23.75
N ALA A 8 7.41 -25.53 -22.51
CA ALA A 8 7.71 -24.70 -21.34
C ALA A 8 9.23 -24.52 -21.11
N ARG A 9 10.06 -25.54 -21.38
CA ARG A 9 11.53 -25.40 -21.32
C ARG A 9 12.09 -24.52 -22.44
N ARG A 10 11.53 -24.59 -23.65
CA ARG A 10 11.99 -23.77 -24.78
C ARG A 10 11.62 -22.30 -24.62
N GLU A 11 10.44 -22.00 -24.09
CA GLU A 11 10.06 -20.61 -23.79
C GLU A 11 10.86 -20.03 -22.62
N ALA A 12 11.13 -20.79 -21.55
CA ALA A 12 11.96 -20.33 -20.43
C ALA A 12 13.44 -20.11 -20.77
N SER A 13 13.91 -20.61 -21.92
CA SER A 13 15.28 -20.43 -22.41
C SER A 13 15.41 -19.37 -23.50
N ALA A 14 14.31 -18.75 -23.93
CA ALA A 14 14.36 -17.60 -24.82
C ALA A 14 14.93 -16.37 -24.07
N PRO A 15 15.96 -15.70 -24.58
CA PRO A 15 16.58 -14.54 -23.93
C PRO A 15 15.58 -13.39 -23.71
N ASP A 16 14.55 -13.29 -24.55
CA ASP A 16 13.49 -12.28 -24.42
C ASP A 16 12.54 -12.57 -23.25
N ALA A 17 12.31 -13.84 -22.89
CA ALA A 17 11.51 -14.22 -21.73
C ALA A 17 12.23 -13.90 -20.40
N ARG A 18 13.56 -13.98 -20.36
CA ARG A 18 14.33 -13.58 -19.17
C ARG A 18 14.27 -12.08 -18.94
N ARG A 19 14.39 -11.26 -19.99
CA ARG A 19 14.20 -9.80 -19.88
C ARG A 19 12.81 -9.44 -19.35
N SER A 20 11.76 -10.11 -19.83
CA SER A 20 10.40 -9.83 -19.32
C SER A 20 10.23 -10.20 -17.85
N TRP A 21 10.89 -11.27 -17.38
CA TRP A 21 10.84 -11.66 -15.96
C TRP A 21 11.62 -10.70 -15.06
N ASP A 22 12.81 -10.26 -15.48
CA ASP A 22 13.61 -9.29 -14.72
C ASP A 22 12.88 -7.93 -14.60
N GLU A 23 12.17 -7.50 -15.65
CA GLU A 23 11.34 -6.28 -15.63
C GLU A 23 10.13 -6.41 -14.69
N VAL A 24 9.41 -7.53 -14.75
CA VAL A 24 8.27 -7.80 -13.86
C VAL A 24 8.72 -7.93 -12.40
N GLU A 25 9.85 -8.59 -12.15
CA GLU A 25 10.41 -8.70 -10.80
C GLU A 25 10.86 -7.32 -10.27
N ALA A 26 11.51 -6.50 -11.11
CA ALA A 26 11.90 -5.15 -10.73
C ALA A 26 10.69 -4.29 -10.39
N GLN A 27 9.62 -4.35 -11.19
CA GLN A 27 8.36 -3.65 -10.91
C GLN A 27 7.75 -4.11 -9.58
N TYR A 28 7.69 -5.42 -9.35
CA TYR A 28 7.13 -5.97 -8.11
C TYR A 28 7.95 -5.56 -6.87
N ARG A 29 9.28 -5.52 -6.99
CA ARG A 29 10.17 -5.02 -5.91
C ARG A 29 9.93 -3.54 -5.63
N GLU A 30 9.69 -2.73 -6.66
CA GLU A 30 9.38 -1.30 -6.50
C GLU A 30 8.02 -1.07 -5.84
N GLU A 31 7.00 -1.84 -6.22
CA GLU A 31 5.67 -1.82 -5.61
C GLU A 31 5.74 -2.22 -4.12
N CYS A 32 6.42 -3.32 -3.80
CA CYS A 32 6.67 -3.75 -2.42
C CYS A 32 7.42 -2.69 -1.60
N ALA A 33 8.48 -2.09 -2.16
CA ALA A 33 9.23 -1.03 -1.49
C ALA A 33 8.35 0.21 -1.22
N THR A 34 7.42 0.53 -2.12
CA THR A 34 6.48 1.63 -1.96
C THR A 34 5.46 1.34 -0.85
N MET A 35 4.86 0.14 -0.83
CA MET A 35 3.97 -0.28 0.25
C MET A 35 4.66 -0.23 1.63
N LEU A 36 5.90 -0.71 1.74
CA LEU A 36 6.66 -0.66 3.00
C LEU A 36 6.95 0.78 3.45
N ARG A 37 7.28 1.69 2.52
CA ARG A 37 7.46 3.11 2.83
C ARG A 37 6.16 3.76 3.31
N ASP A 38 5.02 3.41 2.71
CA ASP A 38 3.72 3.93 3.11
C ASP A 38 3.26 3.40 4.47
N ALA A 39 3.44 2.10 4.71
CA ALA A 39 3.20 1.49 6.01
C ALA A 39 4.05 2.16 7.10
N ARG A 40 5.35 2.35 6.86
CA ARG A 40 6.25 3.06 7.78
C ARG A 40 5.78 4.48 8.08
N ARG A 41 5.41 5.26 7.05
CA ARG A 41 4.85 6.61 7.22
C ARG A 41 3.57 6.59 8.05
N HIS A 42 2.69 5.62 7.85
CA HIS A 42 1.48 5.48 8.64
C HIS A 42 1.79 5.19 10.12
N TYR A 43 2.73 4.28 10.40
CA TYR A 43 3.17 3.99 11.78
C TYR A 43 3.80 5.22 12.44
N GLU A 44 4.68 5.94 11.75
CA GLU A 44 5.31 7.18 12.26
C GLU A 44 4.25 8.26 12.57
N GLN A 45 3.23 8.43 11.70
CA GLN A 45 2.12 9.34 11.95
C GLN A 45 1.23 8.92 13.13
N ARG A 46 1.07 7.62 13.37
CA ARG A 46 0.33 7.12 14.54
C ARG A 46 1.12 7.38 15.82
N ALA A 47 2.41 7.03 15.83
CA ALA A 47 3.30 7.30 16.96
C ALA A 47 3.35 8.80 17.30
N ALA A 48 3.45 9.68 16.30
CA ALA A 48 3.42 11.14 16.52
C ALA A 48 2.09 11.64 17.12
N ARG A 49 0.95 11.06 16.71
CA ARG A 49 -0.37 11.38 17.29
C ARG A 49 -0.48 10.92 18.74
N GLU A 50 -0.02 9.71 19.03
CA GLU A 50 0.01 9.16 20.39
C GLU A 50 0.96 9.99 21.28
N GLN A 51 2.14 10.35 20.79
CA GLN A 51 3.08 11.22 21.49
C GLN A 51 2.49 12.62 21.77
N THR A 52 1.86 13.25 20.76
CA THR A 52 1.19 14.55 20.94
C THR A 52 0.07 14.46 21.98
N THR A 53 -0.61 13.31 22.05
CA THR A 53 -1.63 13.05 23.06
C THR A 53 -0.98 12.99 24.44
N VAL A 54 0.08 12.19 24.62
CA VAL A 54 0.83 12.12 25.88
C VAL A 54 1.33 13.49 26.32
N GLU A 55 1.95 14.28 25.43
CA GLU A 55 2.45 15.61 25.72
C GLU A 55 1.33 16.58 26.16
N ASN A 56 0.19 16.57 25.47
CA ASN A 56 -0.96 17.39 25.85
C ASN A 56 -1.51 17.03 27.23
N VAL A 57 -1.54 15.73 27.54
CA VAL A 57 -2.07 15.26 28.82
C VAL A 57 -1.08 15.61 29.94
N LEU A 58 0.23 15.47 29.72
CA LEU A 58 1.27 15.93 30.67
C LEU A 58 1.22 17.45 30.89
N ALA A 59 1.01 18.23 29.83
CA ALA A 59 0.85 19.68 29.94
C ALA A 59 -0.40 20.07 30.74
N ALA A 60 -1.49 19.30 30.65
CA ALA A 60 -2.68 19.51 31.49
C ALA A 60 -2.39 19.20 32.96
N PHE A 61 -1.70 18.09 33.25
CA PHE A 61 -1.28 17.74 34.60
C PHE A 61 -0.40 18.82 35.23
N ALA A 62 0.59 19.34 34.49
CA ALA A 62 1.46 20.41 34.96
C ALA A 62 0.66 21.67 35.37
N ARG A 63 -0.29 22.10 34.53
CA ARG A 63 -1.17 23.24 34.84
C ARG A 63 -2.01 23.03 36.09
N ASP A 64 -2.58 21.83 36.27
CA ASP A 64 -3.40 21.51 37.44
C ASP A 64 -2.56 21.49 38.72
N PHE A 65 -1.32 21.01 38.65
CA PHE A 65 -0.37 21.02 39.75
C PHE A 65 0.07 22.44 40.12
N ASP A 66 0.39 23.28 39.14
CA ASP A 66 0.73 24.69 39.36
C ASP A 66 -0.45 25.44 40.01
N ALA A 67 -1.68 25.20 39.53
CA ALA A 67 -2.88 25.78 40.11
C ALA A 67 -3.11 25.32 41.57
N TRP A 68 -2.72 24.10 41.90
CA TRP A 68 -2.74 23.62 43.29
C TRP A 68 -1.68 24.31 44.15
N LEU A 69 -0.44 24.43 43.67
CA LEU A 69 0.64 25.15 44.37
C LEU A 69 0.26 26.61 44.65
N ASP A 70 -0.38 27.28 43.69
CA ASP A 70 -0.86 28.65 43.85
C ASP A 70 -1.94 28.80 44.92
N ARG A 71 -2.80 27.79 45.11
CA ARG A 71 -3.80 27.77 46.20
C ARG A 71 -3.14 27.61 47.56
N GLU A 72 -2.17 26.70 47.67
CA GLU A 72 -1.40 26.51 48.90
C GLU A 72 -0.61 27.77 49.29
N ARG A 73 0.02 28.45 48.33
CA ARG A 73 0.71 29.74 48.59
C ARG A 73 -0.22 30.83 49.12
N ARG A 74 -1.52 30.75 48.82
CA ARG A 74 -2.55 31.68 49.31
C ARG A 74 -3.14 31.27 50.66
N GLY A 75 -2.63 30.21 51.28
CA GLY A 75 -3.15 29.69 52.55
C GLY A 75 -4.54 29.04 52.44
N ILE A 76 -4.97 28.72 51.22
CA ILE A 76 -6.21 27.99 50.99
C ILE A 76 -5.87 26.52 51.18
N SER A 77 -6.13 25.98 52.38
CA SER A 77 -5.81 24.59 52.67
C SER A 77 -6.65 23.69 51.77
N THR A 78 -5.99 23.11 50.77
CA THR A 78 -6.56 22.04 49.97
C THR A 78 -5.89 20.75 50.42
N PRO A 79 -6.63 19.64 50.58
CA PRO A 79 -6.00 18.37 50.93
C PRO A 79 -4.89 18.10 49.92
N LYS A 80 -3.65 17.97 50.40
CA LYS A 80 -2.47 17.76 49.57
C LYS A 80 -2.78 16.56 48.68
N PRO A 81 -2.85 16.75 47.35
CA PRO A 81 -3.18 15.66 46.49
C PRO A 81 -2.07 14.62 46.63
N ASN A 82 -2.44 13.40 46.97
CA ASN A 82 -1.52 12.29 46.87
C ASN A 82 -1.15 12.17 45.39
N LEU A 83 0.12 12.34 45.06
CA LEU A 83 0.61 12.27 43.68
C LEU A 83 0.26 10.94 43.03
N SER A 84 0.24 9.83 43.78
CA SER A 84 -0.20 8.54 43.24
C SER A 84 -1.69 8.54 42.90
N THR A 85 -2.52 9.16 43.76
CA THR A 85 -3.97 9.27 43.55
C THR A 85 -4.30 10.24 42.42
N LEU A 86 -3.53 11.32 42.23
CA LEU A 86 -3.67 12.17 41.05
C LEU A 86 -3.28 11.41 39.79
N PHE A 87 -2.19 10.66 39.80
CA PHE A 87 -1.75 9.88 38.65
C PHE A 87 -2.75 8.77 38.30
N GLU A 88 -3.33 8.07 39.27
CA GLU A 88 -4.39 7.07 39.07
C GLU A 88 -5.72 7.69 38.60
N ILE A 89 -6.22 8.74 39.26
CA ILE A 89 -7.44 9.45 38.82
C ILE A 89 -7.25 10.02 37.41
N TRP A 90 -6.03 10.40 37.06
CA TRP A 90 -5.67 10.95 35.76
C TRP A 90 -5.52 9.86 34.68
N LEU A 91 -4.89 8.72 34.98
CA LEU A 91 -4.87 7.55 34.09
C LEU A 91 -6.30 7.04 33.84
N GLU A 92 -7.13 6.97 34.88
CA GLU A 92 -8.53 6.61 34.76
C GLU A 92 -9.34 7.63 33.95
N ARG A 93 -9.14 8.94 34.16
CA ARG A 93 -9.85 9.98 33.37
C ARG A 93 -9.34 10.10 31.94
N GLY A 94 -8.07 9.79 31.69
CA GLY A 94 -7.48 9.72 30.36
C GLY A 94 -8.01 8.52 29.58
N ALA A 95 -8.04 7.34 30.20
CA ALA A 95 -8.62 6.12 29.63
C ALA A 95 -10.13 6.26 29.35
N ARG A 96 -10.91 6.81 30.30
CA ARG A 96 -12.36 7.05 30.13
C ARG A 96 -12.73 8.10 29.08
N ARG A 97 -11.79 8.93 28.61
CA ARG A 97 -12.04 9.86 27.48
C ARG A 97 -11.78 9.22 26.11
N LEU A 98 -11.10 8.08 26.08
CA LEU A 98 -10.73 7.38 24.85
C LEU A 98 -11.64 6.18 24.56
N GLU A 99 -12.34 5.64 25.56
CA GLU A 99 -13.28 4.52 25.39
C GLU A 99 -14.71 4.86 25.84
N PRO A 100 -15.75 4.56 25.03
CA PRO A 100 -17.13 4.62 25.48
C PRO A 100 -17.38 3.56 26.57
N PRO A 101 -18.27 3.81 27.55
CA PRO A 101 -18.51 2.87 28.65
C PRO A 101 -19.13 1.56 28.15
N SER A 102 -18.36 0.48 28.20
CA SER A 102 -18.85 -0.89 28.02
C SER A 102 -19.57 -1.38 29.28
N PRO A 103 -20.60 -2.25 29.17
CA PRO A 103 -21.36 -2.76 30.30
C PRO A 103 -20.48 -3.62 31.25
N PRO A 104 -20.79 -3.62 32.56
CA PRO A 104 -19.92 -4.14 33.63
C PRO A 104 -19.72 -5.67 33.68
N SER A 105 -20.22 -6.43 32.68
CA SER A 105 -20.03 -7.88 32.59
C SER A 105 -19.06 -8.34 31.51
N GLU A 106 -18.50 -7.44 30.70
CA GLU A 106 -17.60 -7.80 29.58
C GLU A 106 -16.10 -7.65 29.90
N SER A 107 -15.72 -7.12 31.08
CA SER A 107 -14.31 -6.81 31.35
C SER A 107 -13.43 -8.06 31.44
N SER A 108 -13.92 -9.17 32.02
CA SER A 108 -13.08 -10.37 32.14
C SER A 108 -12.84 -11.07 30.79
N GLU A 109 -13.79 -10.98 29.85
CA GLU A 109 -13.60 -11.48 28.49
C GLU A 109 -12.68 -10.56 27.68
N ALA A 110 -12.78 -9.24 27.87
CA ALA A 110 -11.88 -8.29 27.23
C ALA A 110 -10.43 -8.47 27.72
N ASP A 111 -10.22 -8.66 29.02
CA ASP A 111 -8.91 -8.92 29.61
C ASP A 111 -8.32 -10.24 29.11
N ALA A 112 -9.13 -11.30 29.01
CA ALA A 112 -8.71 -12.58 28.46
C ALA A 112 -8.30 -12.47 26.98
N ARG A 113 -9.08 -11.73 26.17
CA ARG A 113 -8.75 -11.48 24.75
C ARG A 113 -7.49 -10.63 24.60
N SER A 114 -7.29 -9.66 25.49
CA SER A 114 -6.06 -8.84 25.50
C SER A 114 -4.83 -9.70 25.78
N GLN A 115 -4.91 -10.58 26.79
CA GLN A 115 -3.81 -11.50 27.13
C GLN A 115 -3.53 -12.52 26.00
N GLU A 116 -4.57 -13.04 25.35
CA GLU A 116 -4.41 -13.92 24.19
C GLU A 116 -3.71 -13.20 23.02
N LEU A 117 -4.08 -11.94 22.75
CA LEU A 117 -3.45 -11.14 21.70
C LEU A 117 -1.97 -10.88 22.01
N GLU A 118 -1.66 -10.55 23.25
CA GLU A 118 -0.28 -10.30 23.71
C GLU A 118 0.58 -11.57 23.58
N GLN A 119 0.05 -12.73 23.98
CA GLN A 119 0.71 -14.03 23.78
C GLN A 119 0.98 -14.31 22.29
N ARG A 120 0.02 -14.02 21.41
CA ARG A 120 0.20 -14.21 19.95
C ARG A 120 1.26 -13.27 19.37
N LEU A 121 1.36 -12.04 19.87
CA LEU A 121 2.40 -11.10 19.46
C LEU A 121 3.78 -11.57 19.93
N ASP A 122 3.90 -12.07 21.16
CA ASP A 122 5.15 -12.61 21.69
C ASP A 122 5.60 -13.89 20.97
N GLU A 123 4.66 -14.76 20.59
CA GLU A 123 4.93 -15.92 19.74
C GLU A 123 5.42 -15.48 18.34
N GLY A 124 4.77 -14.48 17.75
CA GLY A 124 5.18 -13.90 16.47
C GLY A 124 6.60 -13.31 16.53
N ALA A 125 6.92 -12.56 17.58
CA ALA A 125 8.25 -11.98 17.79
C ALA A 125 9.33 -13.06 17.95
N ARG A 126 9.07 -14.11 18.73
CA ARG A 126 9.98 -15.25 18.87
C ARG A 126 10.20 -15.97 17.54
N HIS A 127 9.17 -16.12 16.73
CA HIS A 127 9.29 -16.75 15.41
C HIS A 127 10.15 -15.90 14.45
N ILE A 128 9.97 -14.58 14.44
CA ILE A 128 10.81 -13.67 13.64
C ILE A 128 12.28 -13.79 14.05
N GLN A 129 12.59 -13.79 15.35
CA GLN A 129 13.96 -13.98 15.83
C GLN A 129 14.55 -15.33 15.39
N GLN A 130 13.77 -16.40 15.43
CA GLN A 130 14.21 -17.71 14.91
C GLN A 130 14.52 -17.66 13.41
N LEU A 131 13.71 -16.97 12.61
CA LEU A 131 13.97 -16.82 11.18
C LEU A 131 15.24 -15.99 10.90
N GLU A 132 15.47 -14.93 11.67
CA GLU A 132 16.70 -14.12 11.58
C GLU A 132 17.94 -14.95 11.93
N GLU A 133 17.89 -15.77 12.99
CA GLU A 133 18.98 -16.65 13.39
C GLU A 133 19.28 -17.70 12.30
N ARG A 134 18.23 -18.30 11.73
CA ARG A 134 18.36 -19.27 10.61
C ARG A 134 18.93 -18.61 9.36
N LEU A 135 18.52 -17.39 9.03
CA LEU A 135 19.09 -16.62 7.92
C LEU A 135 20.58 -16.33 8.15
N ALA A 136 20.95 -15.90 9.36
CA ALA A 136 22.33 -15.63 9.73
C ALA A 136 23.20 -16.91 9.68
N GLU A 137 22.66 -18.06 10.07
CA GLU A 137 23.34 -19.36 9.92
C GLU A 137 23.51 -19.75 8.45
N ALA A 138 22.46 -19.60 7.63
CA ALA A 138 22.53 -19.88 6.20
C ALA A 138 23.58 -19.01 5.49
N GLN A 139 23.67 -17.72 5.84
CA GLN A 139 24.71 -16.81 5.33
C GLN A 139 26.12 -17.25 5.74
N ARG A 140 26.31 -17.68 6.99
CA ARG A 140 27.60 -18.24 7.46
C ARG A 140 28.01 -19.48 6.68
N ARG A 141 27.08 -20.41 6.44
CA ARG A 141 27.33 -21.63 5.64
C ARG A 141 27.65 -21.29 4.18
N ALA A 142 26.96 -20.31 3.59
CA ALA A 142 27.24 -19.85 2.23
C ALA A 142 28.64 -19.24 2.11
N ALA A 143 29.03 -18.39 3.08
CA ALA A 143 30.37 -17.82 3.14
C ALA A 143 31.47 -18.89 3.30
N GLN A 144 31.24 -19.92 4.12
CA GLN A 144 32.16 -21.05 4.27
C GLN A 144 32.35 -21.81 2.95
N ARG A 145 31.26 -22.14 2.23
CA ARG A 145 31.35 -22.81 0.91
C ARG A 145 32.06 -21.95 -0.13
N ALA A 146 31.86 -20.63 -0.11
CA ALA A 146 32.56 -19.70 -0.99
C ALA A 146 34.07 -19.70 -0.69
N ALA A 147 34.47 -19.72 0.59
CA ALA A 147 35.86 -19.83 0.99
C ALA A 147 36.49 -21.18 0.59
N GLU A 148 35.78 -22.29 0.78
CA GLU A 148 36.23 -23.63 0.37
C GLU A 148 36.41 -23.75 -1.15
N THR A 149 35.47 -23.21 -1.94
CA THR A 149 35.57 -23.19 -3.41
C THR A 149 36.73 -22.31 -3.89
N ALA A 150 36.94 -21.14 -3.27
CA ALA A 150 38.10 -20.30 -3.58
C ALA A 150 39.42 -21.02 -3.26
N ALA A 151 39.51 -21.71 -2.11
CA ALA A 151 40.68 -22.51 -1.73
C ALA A 151 40.92 -23.68 -2.70
N ALA A 152 39.85 -24.37 -3.13
CA ALA A 152 39.94 -25.45 -4.10
C ALA A 152 40.43 -24.97 -5.48
N ILE A 153 39.99 -23.79 -5.93
CA ILE A 153 40.47 -23.17 -7.17
C ILE A 153 41.96 -22.79 -7.04
N ALA A 154 42.37 -22.25 -5.90
CA ALA A 154 43.78 -21.90 -5.65
C ALA A 154 44.69 -23.14 -5.57
N ALA A 155 44.19 -24.27 -5.08
CA ALA A 155 44.93 -25.52 -4.96
C ALA A 155 44.92 -26.37 -6.25
N ALA A 156 44.08 -26.05 -7.25
CA ALA A 156 43.98 -26.84 -8.46
C ALA A 156 45.28 -26.75 -9.29
N PRO A 157 45.94 -27.87 -9.61
CA PRO A 157 47.12 -27.85 -10.47
C PRO A 157 46.76 -27.31 -11.86
N PRO A 158 47.66 -26.54 -12.50
CA PRO A 158 47.37 -25.96 -13.81
C PRO A 158 46.97 -27.06 -14.81
N PRO A 159 45.92 -26.84 -15.61
CA PRO A 159 45.36 -27.88 -16.46
C PRO A 159 46.41 -28.44 -17.43
N ARG A 160 46.59 -29.76 -17.39
CA ARG A 160 47.45 -30.48 -18.34
C ARG A 160 46.83 -30.42 -19.74
N ARG A 161 47.37 -29.49 -20.54
CA ARG A 161 47.10 -29.19 -21.96
C ARG A 161 46.70 -30.41 -22.82
N ARG A 162 45.41 -30.64 -23.03
CA ARG A 162 44.83 -31.35 -24.19
C ARG A 162 43.95 -30.39 -24.99
N GLY A 163 44.61 -29.42 -25.60
CA GLY A 163 44.02 -28.38 -26.46
C GLY A 163 45.14 -27.57 -27.12
N ARG A 164 46.21 -28.27 -27.51
CA ARG A 164 47.57 -27.73 -27.70
C ARG A 164 47.81 -27.09 -29.07
N ALA A 165 46.83 -27.03 -29.98
CA ALA A 165 47.04 -26.45 -31.31
C ALA A 165 46.60 -24.99 -31.38
N LEU A 166 45.33 -24.70 -31.08
CA LEU A 166 44.79 -23.33 -31.14
C LEU A 166 45.29 -22.44 -29.99
N LEU A 167 45.42 -23.01 -28.79
CA LEU A 167 45.90 -22.27 -27.64
C LEU A 167 47.43 -22.07 -27.67
N VAL A 168 48.19 -22.90 -28.40
CA VAL A 168 49.63 -22.67 -28.64
C VAL A 168 49.82 -21.64 -29.74
N ALA A 169 49.01 -21.59 -30.79
CA ALA A 169 49.10 -20.50 -31.76
C ALA A 169 48.81 -19.13 -31.11
N ALA A 170 47.75 -19.05 -30.29
CA ALA A 170 47.43 -17.84 -29.52
C ALA A 170 48.51 -17.52 -28.47
N LEU A 171 49.00 -18.52 -27.72
CA LEU A 171 50.10 -18.31 -26.75
C LEU A 171 51.45 -18.06 -27.39
N VAL A 172 51.74 -18.51 -28.63
CA VAL A 172 53.00 -18.22 -29.33
C VAL A 172 52.98 -16.80 -29.87
N LEU A 173 51.86 -16.33 -30.40
CA LEU A 173 51.67 -14.91 -30.72
C LEU A 173 51.75 -14.04 -29.47
N PHE A 174 51.10 -14.46 -28.39
CA PHE A 174 51.13 -13.73 -27.12
C PHE A 174 52.50 -13.81 -26.44
N ALA A 175 53.22 -14.93 -26.53
CA ALA A 175 54.58 -15.10 -26.00
C ALA A 175 55.65 -14.47 -26.89
N ALA A 176 55.43 -14.28 -28.18
CA ALA A 176 56.28 -13.45 -29.04
C ALA A 176 56.13 -11.96 -28.68
N LEU A 177 54.90 -11.52 -28.39
CA LEU A 177 54.62 -10.16 -27.90
C LEU A 177 55.15 -9.95 -26.47
N ILE A 178 54.95 -10.90 -25.56
CA ILE A 178 55.47 -10.84 -24.18
C ILE A 178 56.98 -11.07 -24.13
N GLY A 179 57.54 -11.95 -24.96
CA GLY A 179 58.98 -12.23 -25.04
C GLY A 179 59.76 -11.03 -25.57
N GLY A 180 59.22 -10.33 -26.58
CA GLY A 180 59.72 -9.03 -27.01
C GLY A 180 59.62 -7.98 -25.90
N GLY A 181 58.52 -7.99 -25.14
CA GLY A 181 58.34 -7.14 -23.96
C GLY A 181 59.33 -7.44 -22.82
N GLN A 182 59.61 -8.71 -22.52
CA GLN A 182 60.55 -9.10 -21.46
C GLN A 182 62.01 -8.85 -21.85
N TRP A 183 62.36 -9.03 -23.13
CA TRP A 183 63.67 -8.63 -23.65
C TRP A 183 63.84 -7.10 -23.59
N ALA A 184 62.83 -6.33 -24.00
CA ALA A 184 62.83 -4.86 -23.86
C ALA A 184 62.84 -4.39 -22.39
N ARG A 185 62.28 -5.16 -21.44
CA ARG A 185 62.31 -4.85 -20.00
C ARG A 185 63.70 -5.05 -19.38
N ARG A 186 64.50 -6.00 -19.87
CA ARG A 186 65.84 -6.31 -19.34
C ARG A 186 66.97 -5.64 -20.13
N SER A 187 66.70 -5.21 -21.34
CA SER A 187 67.65 -4.50 -22.18
C SER A 187 67.82 -3.06 -21.69
N GLU A 188 69.02 -2.70 -21.23
CA GLU A 188 69.38 -1.29 -20.94
C GLU A 188 69.30 -0.41 -22.20
N ALA A 189 69.27 -1.01 -23.39
CA ALA A 189 69.13 -0.33 -24.67
C ALA A 189 67.68 0.02 -25.03
N ALA A 190 66.68 -0.35 -24.22
CA ALA A 190 65.29 0.03 -24.47
C ALA A 190 65.05 1.52 -24.16
N PRO A 191 64.44 2.28 -25.09
CA PRO A 191 64.09 3.68 -24.87
C PRO A 191 63.29 3.86 -23.57
N PRO A 192 63.56 4.91 -22.77
CA PRO A 192 62.90 5.13 -21.49
C PRO A 192 61.38 5.24 -21.63
N GLU A 193 60.90 5.78 -22.75
CA GLU A 193 59.46 5.88 -23.07
C GLU A 193 58.80 4.50 -23.21
N LEU A 194 59.47 3.53 -23.84
CA LEU A 194 58.95 2.17 -23.99
C LEU A 194 58.88 1.44 -22.64
N ARG A 195 59.87 1.67 -21.76
CA ARG A 195 59.87 1.12 -20.40
C ARG A 195 58.74 1.71 -19.55
N ALA A 196 58.51 3.02 -19.64
CA ALA A 196 57.39 3.68 -18.97
C ALA A 196 56.04 3.15 -19.47
N ALA A 197 55.87 2.98 -20.78
CA ALA A 197 54.65 2.43 -21.37
C ALA A 197 54.38 0.98 -20.93
N LEU A 198 55.42 0.13 -20.88
CA LEU A 198 55.30 -1.25 -20.41
C LEU A 198 54.97 -1.33 -18.91
N ALA A 199 55.55 -0.46 -18.09
CA ALA A 199 55.21 -0.37 -16.66
C ALA A 199 53.76 0.08 -16.44
N HIS A 200 53.28 1.04 -17.24
CA HIS A 200 51.89 1.46 -17.19
C HIS A 200 50.94 0.32 -17.60
N LEU A 201 51.27 -0.43 -18.65
CA LEU A 201 50.47 -1.58 -19.08
C LEU A 201 50.39 -2.68 -18.01
N ASP A 202 51.50 -2.98 -17.32
CA ASP A 202 51.50 -3.97 -16.22
C ASP A 202 50.66 -3.47 -15.02
N ALA A 203 50.74 -2.19 -14.69
CA ALA A 203 49.91 -1.59 -13.64
C ALA A 203 48.42 -1.67 -14.01
N SER A 204 48.06 -1.32 -15.25
CA SER A 204 46.68 -1.42 -15.74
C SER A 204 46.18 -2.85 -15.82
N ALA A 205 47.04 -3.82 -16.18
CA ALA A 205 46.67 -5.24 -16.21
C ALA A 205 46.41 -5.80 -14.81
N SER A 206 47.22 -5.44 -13.82
CA SER A 206 46.99 -5.86 -12.42
C SER A 206 45.75 -5.21 -11.81
N GLU A 207 45.46 -3.96 -12.16
CA GLU A 207 44.21 -3.28 -11.78
C GLU A 207 42.98 -3.94 -12.43
N LEU A 208 43.07 -4.32 -13.70
CA LEU A 208 42.00 -5.07 -14.39
C LEU A 208 41.77 -6.45 -13.76
N GLU A 209 42.83 -7.17 -13.40
CA GLU A 209 42.73 -8.48 -12.77
C GLU A 209 42.09 -8.39 -11.38
N THR A 210 42.46 -7.38 -10.58
CA THR A 210 41.86 -7.15 -9.26
C THR A 210 40.40 -6.75 -9.35
N ARG A 211 40.02 -5.85 -10.28
CA ARG A 211 38.62 -5.51 -10.55
C ARG A 211 37.83 -6.74 -11.03
N ALA A 212 38.39 -7.55 -11.93
CA ALA A 212 37.75 -8.76 -12.41
C ALA A 212 37.50 -9.77 -11.27
N ARG A 213 38.47 -9.99 -10.37
CA ARG A 213 38.28 -10.84 -9.18
C ARG A 213 37.21 -10.30 -8.23
N ALA A 214 37.18 -9.00 -8.00
CA ALA A 214 36.16 -8.38 -7.15
C ALA A 214 34.75 -8.58 -7.73
N THR A 215 34.57 -8.28 -9.02
CA THR A 215 33.27 -8.45 -9.70
C THR A 215 32.79 -9.90 -9.73
N LEU A 216 33.68 -10.87 -9.92
CA LEU A 216 33.34 -12.30 -9.82
C LEU A 216 32.95 -12.71 -8.39
N GLY A 217 33.61 -12.15 -7.37
CA GLY A 217 33.24 -12.35 -5.98
C GLY A 217 31.84 -11.80 -5.65
N ASP A 218 31.53 -10.59 -6.13
CA ASP A 218 30.22 -9.95 -5.92
C ASP A 218 29.10 -10.73 -6.62
N LEU A 219 29.34 -11.22 -7.84
CA LEU A 219 28.38 -12.07 -8.57
C LEU A 219 28.12 -13.39 -7.85
N ALA A 220 29.16 -14.04 -7.32
CA ALA A 220 29.01 -15.27 -6.54
C ALA A 220 28.23 -15.04 -5.24
N ALA A 221 28.50 -13.92 -4.55
CA ALA A 221 27.78 -13.54 -3.33
C ALA A 221 26.30 -13.21 -3.61
N SER A 222 26.00 -12.50 -4.71
CA SER A 222 24.63 -12.20 -5.13
C SER A 222 23.84 -13.47 -5.39
N ARG A 223 24.42 -14.41 -6.15
CA ARG A 223 23.78 -15.69 -6.46
C ARG A 223 23.53 -16.53 -5.20
N ALA A 224 24.48 -16.56 -4.27
CA ALA A 224 24.29 -17.26 -2.99
C ALA A 224 23.17 -16.64 -2.14
N ARG A 225 23.00 -15.32 -2.17
CA ARG A 225 21.87 -14.62 -1.49
C ARG A 225 20.53 -14.97 -2.13
N GLU A 226 20.43 -14.99 -3.46
CA GLU A 226 19.22 -15.39 -4.18
C GLU A 226 18.82 -16.84 -3.87
N GLU A 227 19.79 -17.76 -3.87
CA GLU A 227 19.54 -19.16 -3.52
C GLU A 227 19.08 -19.33 -2.07
N ALA A 228 19.64 -18.56 -1.14
CA ALA A 228 19.22 -18.54 0.27
C ALA A 228 17.80 -17.96 0.45
N LEU A 229 17.48 -16.85 -0.24
CA LEU A 229 16.14 -16.26 -0.22
C LEU A 229 15.09 -17.21 -0.82
N ALA A 230 15.41 -17.86 -1.93
CA ALA A 230 14.54 -18.85 -2.56
C ALA A 230 14.36 -20.11 -1.70
N ALA A 231 15.32 -20.46 -0.84
CA ALA A 231 15.16 -21.53 0.14
C ALA A 231 14.21 -21.11 1.28
N LEU A 232 14.39 -19.90 1.83
CA LEU A 232 13.53 -19.37 2.90
C LEU A 232 12.08 -19.20 2.45
N LEU A 233 11.85 -18.64 1.26
CA LEU A 233 10.49 -18.48 0.71
C LEU A 233 9.78 -19.82 0.49
N ARG A 234 10.52 -20.89 0.16
CA ARG A 234 9.94 -22.25 0.03
C ARG A 234 9.54 -22.83 1.39
N GLU A 235 10.34 -22.60 2.42
CA GLU A 235 10.02 -23.04 3.78
C GLU A 235 8.89 -22.23 4.40
N ASP A 236 8.89 -20.91 4.23
CA ASP A 236 7.85 -20.03 4.76
C ASP A 236 6.50 -20.29 4.07
N LYS A 237 6.52 -20.56 2.75
CA LYS A 237 5.32 -21.05 2.05
C LYS A 237 4.78 -22.35 2.65
N ALA A 238 5.65 -23.30 3.01
CA ALA A 238 5.22 -24.54 3.66
C ALA A 238 4.66 -24.30 5.07
N PHE A 239 5.25 -23.37 5.83
CA PHE A 239 4.78 -22.98 7.16
C PHE A 239 3.43 -22.25 7.11
N VAL A 240 3.26 -21.30 6.19
CA VAL A 240 2.00 -20.58 5.96
C VAL A 240 0.91 -21.55 5.50
N ILE A 241 1.21 -22.50 4.61
CA ILE A 241 0.27 -23.55 4.21
C ILE A 241 -0.09 -24.44 5.42
N ALA A 242 0.89 -24.87 6.22
CA ALA A 242 0.63 -25.68 7.41
C ALA A 242 -0.24 -24.95 8.46
N ARG A 243 0.00 -23.65 8.65
CA ARG A 243 -0.80 -22.80 9.56
C ARG A 243 -2.21 -22.58 9.03
N ALA A 244 -2.37 -22.38 7.72
CA ALA A 244 -3.68 -22.28 7.08
C ALA A 244 -4.47 -23.61 7.19
N ILE A 245 -3.81 -24.75 7.02
CA ILE A 245 -4.41 -26.09 7.22
C ILE A 245 -4.80 -26.32 8.68
N ALA A 246 -3.97 -25.87 9.64
CA ALA A 246 -4.26 -26.00 11.06
C ALA A 246 -5.41 -25.08 11.52
N ALA A 247 -5.52 -23.89 10.92
CA ALA A 247 -6.58 -22.93 11.24
C ALA A 247 -7.96 -23.36 10.69
N ASP A 248 -8.00 -23.97 9.49
CA ASP A 248 -9.22 -24.50 8.89
C ASP A 248 -8.95 -25.76 8.04
N PRO A 249 -9.07 -26.96 8.65
CA PRO A 249 -8.76 -28.22 7.99
C PRO A 249 -9.73 -28.55 6.84
N GLU A 250 -10.98 -28.09 6.92
CA GLU A 250 -12.03 -28.41 5.95
C GLU A 250 -11.90 -27.54 4.69
N LEU A 251 -11.61 -26.24 4.87
CA LEU A 251 -11.30 -25.35 3.74
C LEU A 251 -10.02 -25.79 3.01
N ALA A 252 -9.02 -26.25 3.76
CA ALA A 252 -7.80 -26.82 3.17
C ALA A 252 -8.07 -28.10 2.37
N ARG A 253 -8.91 -29.01 2.87
CA ARG A 253 -9.34 -30.22 2.14
C ARG A 253 -10.13 -29.89 0.87
N ALA A 254 -10.93 -28.82 0.88
CA ALA A 254 -11.68 -28.37 -0.28
C ALA A 254 -10.81 -27.73 -1.37
N LYS A 255 -9.74 -27.03 -0.98
CA LYS A 255 -8.86 -26.28 -1.91
C LYS A 255 -7.61 -27.03 -2.37
N ILE A 256 -7.12 -28.01 -1.61
CA ILE A 256 -6.02 -28.86 -2.01
C ILE A 256 -6.62 -30.08 -2.73
N PRO A 257 -6.50 -30.19 -4.07
CA PRO A 257 -7.06 -31.33 -4.78
C PRO A 257 -6.46 -32.63 -4.20
N PRO A 258 -7.29 -33.65 -3.91
CA PRO A 258 -6.79 -34.89 -3.33
C PRO A 258 -5.76 -35.48 -4.28
N LEU A 259 -4.50 -35.56 -3.83
CA LEU A 259 -3.47 -36.36 -4.47
C LEU A 259 -3.87 -37.82 -4.26
N ALA A 260 -4.74 -38.32 -5.13
CA ALA A 260 -5.17 -39.71 -5.12
C ALA A 260 -3.92 -40.61 -5.27
N PRO A 261 -3.78 -41.67 -4.46
CA PRO A 261 -2.78 -42.69 -4.74
C PRO A 261 -3.08 -43.26 -6.12
N SER A 262 -2.08 -43.23 -6.99
CA SER A 262 -2.13 -43.79 -8.34
C SER A 262 -2.43 -45.28 -8.29
N GLY A 263 -3.72 -45.63 -8.37
CA GLY A 263 -4.19 -46.98 -8.64
C GLY A 263 -3.89 -47.38 -10.09
N PRO A 264 -3.84 -48.70 -10.38
CA PRO A 264 -3.42 -49.22 -11.68
C PRO A 264 -4.42 -48.80 -12.78
N ALA A 265 -3.84 -48.46 -13.93
CA ALA A 265 -4.50 -47.91 -15.10
C ALA A 265 -5.79 -48.67 -15.51
N PRO A 266 -6.92 -47.99 -15.75
CA PRO A 266 -8.07 -48.62 -16.38
C PRO A 266 -7.82 -48.83 -17.87
N ALA A 267 -8.16 -50.03 -18.32
CA ALA A 267 -8.14 -50.44 -19.72
C ALA A 267 -9.01 -49.53 -20.60
N ALA A 268 -8.48 -49.25 -21.79
CA ALA A 268 -9.08 -48.43 -22.82
C ALA A 268 -10.52 -48.86 -23.15
N ARG A 269 -11.47 -47.91 -23.08
CA ARG A 269 -12.77 -48.01 -23.75
C ARG A 269 -12.77 -47.11 -24.99
N ALA A 270 -13.38 -47.64 -26.03
CA ALA A 270 -13.50 -47.07 -27.37
C ALA A 270 -14.26 -45.73 -27.40
N PRO A 271 -13.98 -44.87 -28.40
CA PRO A 271 -14.57 -43.54 -28.50
C PRO A 271 -16.04 -43.60 -28.97
N SER A 272 -16.92 -42.97 -28.20
CA SER A 272 -18.30 -42.68 -28.59
C SER A 272 -18.38 -41.41 -29.42
N GLU A 273 -19.29 -41.49 -30.39
CA GLU A 273 -19.73 -40.54 -31.41
C GLU A 273 -20.03 -39.10 -30.91
N PRO A 274 -19.70 -38.05 -31.69
CA PRO A 274 -19.94 -36.66 -31.31
C PRO A 274 -21.40 -36.23 -31.51
N PRO A 275 -22.01 -35.45 -30.59
CA PRO A 275 -23.35 -34.93 -30.77
C PRO A 275 -23.40 -33.76 -31.77
N ALA A 276 -24.57 -33.65 -32.40
CA ALA A 276 -24.92 -32.76 -33.48
C ALA A 276 -24.79 -31.26 -33.14
N LYS A 277 -24.41 -30.49 -34.17
CA LYS A 277 -24.39 -29.02 -34.25
C LYS A 277 -25.75 -28.43 -33.83
N ALA A 278 -25.73 -27.58 -32.81
CA ALA A 278 -26.82 -26.66 -32.52
C ALA A 278 -26.68 -25.39 -33.38
N GLU A 279 -27.79 -25.00 -34.01
CA GLU A 279 -27.96 -23.77 -34.78
C GLU A 279 -27.81 -22.53 -33.90
N ILE A 280 -26.93 -21.62 -34.31
CA ILE A 280 -26.78 -20.29 -33.73
C ILE A 280 -27.81 -19.39 -34.41
N ALA A 281 -28.82 -18.97 -33.65
CA ALA A 281 -29.80 -17.98 -34.06
C ALA A 281 -29.13 -16.60 -34.24
N ALA A 282 -29.46 -15.95 -35.36
CA ALA A 282 -28.91 -14.65 -35.77
C ALA A 282 -29.36 -13.51 -34.83
N LEU A 283 -28.40 -12.66 -34.47
CA LEU A 283 -28.64 -11.35 -33.83
C LEU A 283 -29.16 -10.34 -34.86
N PRO A 284 -30.10 -9.45 -34.50
CA PRO A 284 -30.60 -8.41 -35.40
C PRO A 284 -29.57 -7.29 -35.59
N GLN A 285 -29.37 -6.92 -36.85
CA GLN A 285 -28.54 -5.78 -37.26
C GLN A 285 -29.18 -4.47 -36.79
N ILE A 286 -28.44 -3.70 -36.00
CA ILE A 286 -28.79 -2.32 -35.61
C ILE A 286 -28.37 -1.40 -36.75
N ALA A 287 -29.35 -0.74 -37.38
CA ALA A 287 -29.12 0.23 -38.44
C ALA A 287 -28.42 1.50 -37.90
N PRO A 288 -27.51 2.12 -38.68
CA PRO A 288 -26.87 3.37 -38.30
C PRO A 288 -27.88 4.53 -38.34
N ARG A 289 -27.94 5.28 -37.22
CA ARG A 289 -28.78 6.46 -37.04
C ARG A 289 -28.12 7.65 -37.75
N ALA A 290 -28.88 8.30 -38.64
CA ALA A 290 -28.46 9.48 -39.38
C ALA A 290 -28.05 10.63 -38.45
N GLU A 291 -26.87 11.20 -38.70
CA GLU A 291 -26.40 12.46 -38.13
C GLU A 291 -27.16 13.63 -38.74
N THR A 292 -27.78 14.43 -37.87
CA THR A 292 -28.35 15.74 -38.22
C THR A 292 -27.23 16.78 -38.12
N PRO A 293 -27.01 17.64 -39.12
CA PRO A 293 -25.98 18.68 -39.06
C PRO A 293 -26.37 19.81 -38.10
N ALA A 294 -25.40 20.26 -37.32
CA ALA A 294 -25.49 21.42 -36.43
C ALA A 294 -25.55 22.73 -37.24
N PRO A 295 -26.30 23.75 -36.79
CA PRO A 295 -26.29 25.05 -37.43
C PRO A 295 -25.05 25.85 -37.05
N GLU A 296 -24.45 26.47 -38.07
CA GLU A 296 -23.33 27.41 -37.99
C GLU A 296 -23.73 28.64 -37.16
N ALA A 297 -22.99 28.87 -36.06
CA ALA A 297 -23.10 30.08 -35.26
C ALA A 297 -22.04 31.08 -35.70
N THR A 298 -22.49 32.13 -36.38
CA THR A 298 -21.75 33.34 -36.73
C THR A 298 -21.11 33.95 -35.49
N THR A 299 -19.77 33.99 -35.47
CA THR A 299 -18.99 34.63 -34.40
C THR A 299 -18.88 36.12 -34.71
N THR A 300 -19.68 36.94 -34.03
CA THR A 300 -19.53 38.39 -34.00
C THR A 300 -18.46 38.74 -32.97
N LEU A 301 -17.35 39.33 -33.41
CA LEU A 301 -16.27 39.80 -32.55
C LEU A 301 -16.73 41.02 -31.74
N THR A 302 -16.89 40.82 -30.43
CA THR A 302 -17.11 41.89 -29.44
C THR A 302 -15.78 42.58 -29.12
N PRO A 303 -15.74 43.91 -28.89
CA PRO A 303 -14.49 44.64 -28.64
C PRO A 303 -13.86 44.23 -27.30
N GLU A 304 -12.53 44.13 -27.32
CA GLU A 304 -11.64 43.83 -26.19
C GLU A 304 -11.79 44.91 -25.10
N GLU A 305 -12.44 44.54 -24.00
CA GLU A 305 -12.70 45.39 -22.84
C GLU A 305 -11.42 45.52 -21.99
N GLU A 306 -10.96 46.76 -21.86
CA GLU A 306 -9.78 47.17 -21.09
C GLU A 306 -9.94 46.76 -19.62
N PRO A 307 -8.94 46.12 -18.98
CA PRO A 307 -9.06 45.60 -17.62
C PRO A 307 -9.25 46.74 -16.62
N GLU A 308 -10.51 46.94 -16.22
CA GLU A 308 -10.92 47.88 -15.18
C GLU A 308 -10.14 47.58 -13.90
N ARG A 309 -9.24 48.50 -13.54
CA ARG A 309 -8.48 48.44 -12.30
C ARG A 309 -9.46 48.55 -11.14
N LEU A 310 -9.69 47.43 -10.47
CA LEU A 310 -10.47 47.36 -9.24
C LEU A 310 -9.97 48.42 -8.25
N PRO A 311 -10.87 49.23 -7.66
CA PRO A 311 -10.49 50.21 -6.65
C PRO A 311 -9.80 49.50 -5.47
N PRO A 312 -8.82 50.16 -4.82
CA PRO A 312 -8.09 49.57 -3.71
C PRO A 312 -9.06 49.12 -2.63
N ALA A 313 -9.12 47.80 -2.41
CA ALA A 313 -9.98 47.18 -1.43
C ALA A 313 -9.72 47.82 -0.06
N VAL A 314 -10.75 48.44 0.51
CA VAL A 314 -10.74 48.84 1.91
C VAL A 314 -10.69 47.54 2.72
N ILE A 315 -9.49 47.17 3.18
CA ILE A 315 -9.23 46.01 4.04
C ILE A 315 -9.81 46.33 5.43
N GLY A 316 -11.13 46.30 5.54
CA GLY A 316 -11.79 46.17 6.83
C GLY A 316 -11.49 44.78 7.38
N GLN A 317 -11.02 44.70 8.62
CA GLN A 317 -10.83 43.44 9.36
C GLN A 317 -12.19 42.74 9.54
N GLN A 318 -12.70 42.07 8.52
CA GLN A 318 -13.86 41.21 8.68
C GLN A 318 -13.43 39.98 9.45
N LYS A 319 -14.10 39.74 10.58
CA LYS A 319 -13.95 38.50 11.35
C LYS A 319 -14.11 37.31 10.38
N PRO A 320 -13.15 36.37 10.32
CA PRO A 320 -13.23 35.26 9.39
C PRO A 320 -14.51 34.47 9.63
N ALA A 321 -15.23 34.15 8.54
CA ALA A 321 -16.49 33.43 8.63
C ALA A 321 -16.29 32.04 9.26
N ALA A 322 -17.11 31.73 10.26
CA ALA A 322 -17.19 30.42 10.88
C ALA A 322 -18.18 29.53 10.10
N PHE A 323 -17.88 28.24 10.01
CA PHE A 323 -18.67 27.25 9.27
C PHE A 323 -19.04 26.10 10.19
N ARG A 324 -20.33 25.71 10.15
CA ARG A 324 -20.83 24.48 10.73
C ARG A 324 -20.67 23.35 9.71
N GLY A 325 -19.93 22.31 10.06
CA GLY A 325 -19.69 21.15 9.21
C GLY A 325 -20.84 20.13 9.28
N PHE A 326 -21.09 19.45 8.16
CA PHE A 326 -22.09 18.39 8.01
C PHE A 326 -21.50 17.22 7.23
N ASP A 327 -21.28 16.10 7.90
CA ASP A 327 -20.77 14.88 7.28
C ASP A 327 -21.86 14.10 6.55
N ASN A 328 -21.48 13.44 5.46
CA ASN A 328 -22.35 12.63 4.61
C ASN A 328 -23.51 13.43 4.02
N ARG A 329 -23.32 14.73 3.82
CA ARG A 329 -24.32 15.64 3.31
C ARG A 329 -23.75 16.44 2.15
N ASP A 330 -24.44 16.42 1.02
CA ASP A 330 -24.24 17.37 -0.05
C ASP A 330 -25.16 18.57 0.15
N LEU A 331 -24.74 19.74 -0.32
CA LEU A 331 -25.53 20.95 -0.30
C LEU A 331 -25.97 21.30 -1.72
N ALA A 332 -27.27 21.31 -1.99
CA ALA A 332 -27.80 21.86 -3.23
C ALA A 332 -27.70 23.39 -3.21
N GLY A 333 -27.39 23.99 -4.36
CA GLY A 333 -27.32 25.45 -4.50
C GLY A 333 -26.36 25.90 -5.61
N PRO A 334 -26.43 27.18 -6.03
CA PRO A 334 -25.60 27.72 -7.10
C PRO A 334 -24.12 27.62 -6.76
N THR A 335 -23.34 27.07 -7.70
CA THR A 335 -21.89 26.88 -7.52
C THR A 335 -21.15 28.12 -7.99
N LEU A 336 -20.38 28.74 -7.10
CA LEU A 336 -19.49 29.86 -7.39
C LEU A 336 -18.21 29.43 -8.08
N ALA A 337 -17.64 28.31 -7.64
CA ALA A 337 -16.41 27.76 -8.17
C ALA A 337 -16.32 26.26 -7.85
N THR A 338 -15.65 25.51 -8.72
CA THR A 338 -15.27 24.13 -8.47
C THR A 338 -13.75 24.02 -8.49
N LEU A 339 -13.16 23.65 -7.36
CA LEU A 339 -11.73 23.48 -7.17
C LEU A 339 -11.43 21.97 -7.07
N ARG A 340 -10.29 21.52 -7.60
CA ARG A 340 -9.90 20.10 -7.62
C ARG A 340 -8.55 19.92 -6.94
N LYS A 341 -8.29 18.71 -6.44
CA LYS A 341 -7.04 18.34 -5.74
C LYS A 341 -6.84 19.15 -4.44
N LEU A 342 -7.93 19.51 -3.78
CA LEU A 342 -7.90 20.14 -2.46
C LEU A 342 -8.22 19.09 -1.39
N ASP A 343 -7.69 19.29 -0.19
CA ASP A 343 -8.22 18.64 1.00
C ASP A 343 -9.38 19.45 1.60
N GLN A 344 -10.03 18.90 2.62
CA GLN A 344 -11.16 19.56 3.27
C GLN A 344 -10.76 20.90 3.93
N PRO A 345 -9.65 21.02 4.70
CA PRO A 345 -9.22 22.29 5.25
C PRO A 345 -8.98 23.37 4.19
N ALA A 346 -8.35 23.03 3.06
CA ALA A 346 -8.16 23.95 1.94
C ALA A 346 -9.48 24.36 1.29
N CYS A 347 -10.45 23.45 1.17
CA CYS A 347 -11.79 23.77 0.68
C CYS A 347 -12.52 24.79 1.59
N VAL A 348 -12.42 24.60 2.90
CA VAL A 348 -12.96 25.54 3.91
C VAL A 348 -12.27 26.90 3.80
N ALA A 349 -10.94 26.91 3.71
CA ALA A 349 -10.15 28.14 3.57
C ALA A 349 -10.48 28.90 2.28
N ALA A 350 -10.66 28.19 1.16
CA ALA A 350 -11.07 28.78 -0.11
C ALA A 350 -12.46 29.44 -0.03
N CYS A 351 -13.41 28.84 0.68
CA CYS A 351 -14.71 29.47 0.93
C CYS A 351 -14.58 30.68 1.85
N ARG A 352 -13.78 30.61 2.93
CA ARG A 352 -13.54 31.74 3.85
C ARG A 352 -12.92 32.95 3.16
N GLY A 353 -12.07 32.73 2.16
CA GLY A 353 -11.43 33.80 1.38
C GLY A 353 -12.39 34.56 0.45
N ARG A 354 -13.67 34.14 0.37
CA ARG A 354 -14.66 34.71 -0.54
C ARG A 354 -15.87 35.23 0.23
N ALA A 355 -16.11 36.54 0.15
CA ALA A 355 -17.24 37.18 0.83
C ALA A 355 -18.60 36.68 0.32
N ASP A 356 -18.67 36.28 -0.96
CA ASP A 356 -19.84 35.71 -1.62
C ASP A 356 -20.05 34.21 -1.32
N CYS A 357 -19.04 33.52 -0.77
CA CYS A 357 -19.17 32.11 -0.41
C CYS A 357 -19.96 31.94 0.89
N ARG A 358 -21.11 31.28 0.77
CA ARG A 358 -22.04 31.03 1.86
C ARG A 358 -22.01 29.59 2.37
N ALA A 359 -21.59 28.67 1.52
CA ALA A 359 -21.44 27.27 1.83
C ALA A 359 -20.35 26.62 0.96
N TYR A 360 -19.91 25.43 1.36
CA TYR A 360 -19.08 24.55 0.54
C TYR A 360 -19.60 23.12 0.60
N ALA A 361 -19.31 22.34 -0.45
CA ALA A 361 -19.52 20.89 -0.48
C ALA A 361 -18.24 20.23 -0.99
N PHE A 362 -17.62 19.40 -0.15
CA PHE A 362 -16.35 18.74 -0.41
C PHE A 362 -16.57 17.25 -0.68
N ASP A 363 -16.24 16.80 -1.88
CA ASP A 363 -16.20 15.38 -2.25
C ASP A 363 -14.88 14.78 -1.75
N ARG A 364 -14.96 13.98 -0.68
CA ARG A 364 -13.80 13.39 -0.01
C ARG A 364 -13.08 12.35 -0.88
N TRP A 365 -13.79 11.71 -1.79
CA TRP A 365 -13.26 10.64 -2.62
C TRP A 365 -12.57 11.19 -3.87
N ASN A 366 -13.11 12.26 -4.46
CA ASN A 366 -12.54 12.87 -5.66
C ASN A 366 -11.68 14.11 -5.39
N ARG A 367 -11.61 14.56 -4.13
CA ARG A 367 -10.93 15.80 -3.72
C ARG A 367 -11.43 17.02 -4.52
N ILE A 368 -12.76 17.09 -4.70
CA ILE A 368 -13.43 18.17 -5.42
C ILE A 368 -14.16 19.05 -4.40
N CYS A 369 -13.81 20.33 -4.38
CA CYS A 369 -14.45 21.35 -3.56
C CYS A 369 -15.39 22.19 -4.41
N ARG A 370 -16.67 22.24 -4.06
CA ARG A 370 -17.66 23.12 -4.68
C ARG A 370 -17.99 24.26 -3.73
N LEU A 371 -17.61 25.48 -4.09
CA LEU A 371 -17.97 26.70 -3.36
C LEU A 371 -19.36 27.16 -3.79
N LYS A 372 -20.20 27.58 -2.86
CA LYS A 372 -21.62 27.89 -3.12
C LYS A 372 -21.99 29.25 -2.57
N SER A 373 -22.76 30.02 -3.35
CA SER A 373 -23.26 31.35 -2.96
C SER A 373 -24.54 31.30 -2.14
N ALA A 374 -25.24 30.17 -2.14
CA ALA A 374 -26.41 29.91 -1.31
C ALA A 374 -26.52 28.41 -1.03
N SER A 375 -27.29 28.05 0.00
CA SER A 375 -27.66 26.68 0.32
C SER A 375 -29.18 26.53 0.26
N VAL A 376 -29.65 25.56 -0.51
CA VAL A 376 -31.09 25.36 -0.76
C VAL A 376 -31.61 24.13 -0.02
N ALA A 377 -30.86 23.02 -0.06
CA ALA A 377 -31.27 21.76 0.56
C ALA A 377 -30.05 20.87 0.88
N PHE A 378 -30.22 19.93 1.81
CA PHE A 378 -29.21 18.94 2.18
C PHE A 378 -29.51 17.53 1.64
N ALA A 379 -28.83 17.07 0.61
CA ALA A 379 -28.98 15.68 0.18
C ALA A 379 -28.07 14.75 1.00
N LEU A 380 -28.54 13.55 1.36
CA LEU A 380 -27.67 12.52 1.92
C LEU A 380 -26.69 12.04 0.84
N ASN A 381 -25.39 12.11 1.12
CA ASN A 381 -24.37 11.58 0.22
C ASN A 381 -23.09 11.23 1.01
N PRO A 382 -22.74 9.95 1.17
CA PRO A 382 -21.62 9.50 2.00
C PRO A 382 -20.26 9.99 1.48
N ARG A 383 -20.12 10.37 0.21
CA ARG A 383 -18.84 10.92 -0.29
C ARG A 383 -18.62 12.38 0.11
N MET A 384 -19.67 13.09 0.51
CA MET A 384 -19.65 14.54 0.69
C MET A 384 -19.53 14.93 2.16
N THR A 385 -18.66 15.91 2.45
CA THR A 385 -18.73 16.72 3.67
C THR A 385 -19.00 18.16 3.26
N SER A 386 -20.08 18.74 3.78
CA SER A 386 -20.44 20.12 3.49
C SER A 386 -20.20 21.02 4.68
N GLY A 387 -20.18 22.33 4.45
CA GLY A 387 -20.20 23.31 5.52
C GLY A 387 -21.05 24.51 5.14
N LEU A 388 -21.77 25.01 6.13
CA LEU A 388 -22.63 26.18 6.02
C LEU A 388 -22.11 27.26 6.96
N ARG A 389 -22.08 28.52 6.53
CA ARG A 389 -21.71 29.59 7.46
C ARG A 389 -22.68 29.65 8.65
N GLU A 390 -22.16 29.99 9.83
CA GLU A 390 -22.94 30.01 11.07
C GLU A 390 -24.07 31.04 11.09
N ASP A 391 -23.95 32.12 10.30
CA ASP A 391 -24.98 33.16 10.16
C ASP A 391 -26.16 32.75 9.28
N ILE A 392 -26.12 31.55 8.67
CA ILE A 392 -27.16 31.07 7.76
C ILE A 392 -27.97 29.98 8.45
N ARG A 393 -29.30 30.08 8.30
CA ARG A 393 -30.21 29.04 8.77
C ARG A 393 -29.95 27.73 8.03
N ILE A 394 -29.89 26.63 8.78
CA ILE A 394 -29.75 25.27 8.25
C ILE A 394 -30.92 24.97 7.29
N PRO A 395 -30.67 24.66 6.00
CA PRO A 395 -31.70 24.22 5.09
C PRO A 395 -32.43 22.98 5.59
N ARG A 396 -33.70 22.82 5.20
CA ARG A 396 -34.43 21.58 5.47
C ARG A 396 -33.82 20.43 4.65
N ALA A 397 -33.85 19.22 5.21
CA ALA A 397 -33.57 18.03 4.43
C ALA A 397 -34.65 17.88 3.35
N PRO A 398 -34.28 17.55 2.10
CA PRO A 398 -35.21 17.24 1.04
C PRO A 398 -35.95 15.94 1.41
N SER A 399 -37.18 15.81 0.92
CA SER A 399 -38.02 14.62 1.07
C SER A 399 -37.81 13.61 -0.07
N GLY A 400 -36.64 13.65 -0.72
CA GLY A 400 -36.31 12.77 -1.84
C GLY A 400 -36.18 11.31 -1.43
N ALA A 401 -36.41 10.40 -2.39
CA ALA A 401 -36.21 8.97 -2.18
C ALA A 401 -34.74 8.66 -1.89
N LEU A 402 -34.49 7.72 -0.97
CA LEU A 402 -33.16 7.19 -0.71
C LEU A 402 -32.90 6.05 -1.70
N ALA A 403 -31.83 6.18 -2.48
CA ALA A 403 -31.29 5.14 -3.34
C ALA A 403 -30.00 4.57 -2.72
N MET A 404 -29.72 3.29 -2.98
CA MET A 404 -28.43 2.68 -2.63
C MET A 404 -27.53 2.70 -3.86
N GLU A 405 -26.30 3.19 -3.70
CA GLU A 405 -25.24 3.10 -4.72
C GLU A 405 -24.20 2.08 -4.25
N ARG A 406 -23.89 1.08 -5.08
CA ARG A 406 -22.89 0.03 -4.79
C ARG A 406 -21.51 0.38 -5.33
N TYR A 407 -20.50 -0.09 -4.62
CA TYR A 407 -19.08 0.07 -4.87
C TYR A 407 -18.41 -1.31 -4.79
N PRO A 408 -18.45 -2.09 -5.88
CA PRO A 408 -17.87 -3.43 -5.89
C PRO A 408 -16.35 -3.37 -5.73
N SER A 409 -15.78 -4.36 -5.05
CA SER A 409 -14.34 -4.46 -4.79
C SER A 409 -13.78 -3.24 -4.05
N LYS A 410 -14.61 -2.59 -3.21
CA LYS A 410 -14.24 -1.46 -2.37
C LYS A 410 -14.63 -1.74 -0.92
N ALA A 411 -13.83 -1.18 0.00
CA ALA A 411 -14.11 -1.21 1.44
C ALA A 411 -14.01 0.20 2.02
N PHE A 412 -14.90 0.52 2.96
CA PHE A 412 -14.75 1.71 3.80
C PHE A 412 -13.80 1.40 4.97
N PRO A 413 -12.96 2.36 5.39
CA PRO A 413 -12.04 2.15 6.50
C PRO A 413 -12.77 2.11 7.85
N GLY A 414 -12.29 1.24 8.75
CA GLY A 414 -12.82 1.05 10.09
C GLY A 414 -13.85 -0.09 10.20
N ALA A 415 -14.27 -0.39 11.43
CA ALA A 415 -15.19 -1.50 11.71
C ALA A 415 -16.68 -1.14 11.55
N GLY A 416 -17.00 0.11 11.23
CA GLY A 416 -18.37 0.63 11.34
C GLY A 416 -18.78 0.90 12.79
N TYR A 417 -20.06 1.25 12.98
CA TYR A 417 -20.66 1.34 14.32
C TYR A 417 -21.36 0.04 14.73
N LYS A 418 -21.59 -0.86 13.77
CA LYS A 418 -22.26 -2.15 13.97
C LYS A 418 -21.70 -3.15 12.96
N THR A 419 -21.45 -4.37 13.44
CA THR A 419 -21.09 -5.51 12.61
C THR A 419 -22.17 -6.58 12.76
N ALA A 420 -22.63 -7.15 11.64
CA ALA A 420 -23.61 -8.23 11.62
C ALA A 420 -23.12 -9.36 10.71
N SER A 421 -23.37 -10.61 11.08
CA SER A 421 -23.18 -11.75 10.19
C SER A 421 -24.40 -11.86 9.29
N VAL A 422 -24.22 -11.76 7.97
CA VAL A 422 -25.31 -11.80 6.98
C VAL A 422 -24.85 -12.58 5.75
N GLU A 423 -25.81 -13.16 5.03
CA GLU A 423 -25.53 -13.94 3.83
C GLU A 423 -25.39 -13.03 2.60
N GLY A 424 -24.18 -12.52 2.39
CA GLY A 424 -23.82 -11.80 1.17
C GLY A 424 -24.07 -10.29 1.21
N PRO A 425 -23.64 -9.59 0.14
CA PRO A 425 -23.69 -8.13 0.08
C PRO A 425 -25.11 -7.56 -0.05
N ASP A 426 -26.03 -8.29 -0.68
CA ASP A 426 -27.42 -7.84 -0.85
C ASP A 426 -28.16 -7.78 0.51
N ALA A 427 -27.91 -8.75 1.39
CA ALA A 427 -28.43 -8.76 2.75
C ALA A 427 -27.83 -7.61 3.59
N CYS A 428 -26.54 -7.32 3.39
CA CYS A 428 -25.87 -6.19 4.04
C CYS A 428 -26.43 -4.82 3.57
N GLU A 429 -26.72 -4.69 2.27
CA GLU A 429 -27.37 -3.51 1.70
C GLU A 429 -28.77 -3.30 2.31
N ALA A 430 -29.58 -4.36 2.38
CA ALA A 430 -30.91 -4.32 2.96
C ALA A 430 -30.86 -3.89 4.44
N ALA A 431 -29.95 -4.48 5.23
CA ALA A 431 -29.75 -4.11 6.62
C ALA A 431 -29.38 -2.62 6.78
N CYS A 432 -28.47 -2.11 5.93
CA CYS A 432 -28.16 -0.67 5.94
C CYS A 432 -29.36 0.18 5.55
N ARG A 433 -30.14 -0.24 4.54
CA ARG A 433 -31.31 0.51 4.06
C ARG A 433 -32.34 0.73 5.16
N GLU A 434 -32.60 -0.30 5.96
CA GLU A 434 -33.57 -0.29 7.06
C GLU A 434 -33.12 0.55 8.27
N GLU A 435 -31.82 0.70 8.51
CA GLU A 435 -31.31 1.48 9.64
C GLU A 435 -31.10 2.97 9.31
N ASP A 436 -31.86 3.85 9.97
CA ASP A 436 -31.74 5.31 9.80
C ASP A 436 -30.32 5.85 10.05
N ALA A 437 -29.59 5.25 10.99
CA ALA A 437 -28.23 5.65 11.33
C ALA A 437 -27.19 5.22 10.27
N CYS A 438 -27.52 4.22 9.44
CA CYS A 438 -26.60 3.72 8.43
C CYS A 438 -26.58 4.67 7.22
N VAL A 439 -25.41 5.19 6.88
CA VAL A 439 -25.17 5.96 5.65
C VAL A 439 -24.46 5.14 4.58
N ALA A 440 -23.78 4.08 4.97
CA ALA A 440 -23.03 3.20 4.10
C ALA A 440 -22.72 1.86 4.78
N PHE A 441 -22.36 0.85 3.98
CA PHE A 441 -21.96 -0.46 4.45
C PHE A 441 -20.72 -0.98 3.71
N THR A 442 -20.05 -1.95 4.32
CA THR A 442 -19.04 -2.81 3.67
C THR A 442 -19.31 -4.25 4.07
N PHE A 443 -19.59 -5.11 3.09
CA PHE A 443 -19.65 -6.55 3.25
C PHE A 443 -18.29 -7.17 2.91
N ARG A 444 -17.70 -7.90 3.86
CA ARG A 444 -16.42 -8.59 3.70
C ARG A 444 -16.67 -10.06 3.37
N LEU A 445 -16.26 -10.48 2.17
CA LEU A 445 -16.49 -11.82 1.65
C LEU A 445 -15.72 -12.89 2.42
N ASP A 446 -14.52 -12.55 2.90
CA ASP A 446 -13.65 -13.43 3.69
C ASP A 446 -14.20 -13.71 5.09
N GLU A 447 -14.89 -12.73 5.68
CA GLU A 447 -15.44 -12.81 7.04
C GLU A 447 -16.94 -13.15 7.06
N SER A 448 -17.61 -13.07 5.91
CA SER A 448 -19.08 -13.11 5.81
C SER A 448 -19.75 -12.11 6.77
N ALA A 449 -19.11 -10.94 6.93
CA ALA A 449 -19.49 -9.92 7.89
C ALA A 449 -19.87 -8.60 7.20
N CYS A 450 -20.96 -8.00 7.68
CA CYS A 450 -21.48 -6.72 7.25
C CYS A 450 -21.15 -5.64 8.27
N HIS A 451 -20.37 -4.65 7.87
CA HIS A 451 -20.03 -3.47 8.66
C HIS A 451 -20.92 -2.30 8.24
N LEU A 452 -21.68 -1.73 9.17
CA LEU A 452 -22.54 -0.57 8.95
C LEU A 452 -21.88 0.70 9.46
N PHE A 453 -21.94 1.78 8.69
CA PHE A 453 -21.24 3.03 8.98
C PHE A 453 -22.23 4.19 9.15
N LYS A 454 -21.98 5.03 10.16
CA LYS A 454 -22.68 6.31 10.39
C LYS A 454 -22.00 7.48 9.69
N SER A 455 -20.72 7.30 9.37
CA SER A 455 -19.88 8.19 8.57
C SER A 455 -18.80 7.38 7.92
N THR A 456 -18.36 7.79 6.73
CA THR A 456 -17.36 7.08 5.95
C THR A 456 -16.15 7.96 5.65
N GLY A 457 -14.98 7.33 5.59
CA GLY A 457 -13.79 7.93 4.99
C GLY A 457 -13.77 7.76 3.47
N GLU A 458 -12.59 7.96 2.88
CA GLU A 458 -12.30 7.54 1.51
C GLU A 458 -12.24 6.00 1.47
N TYR A 459 -12.96 5.38 0.53
CA TYR A 459 -12.87 3.93 0.35
C TYR A 459 -11.48 3.56 -0.20
N PHE A 460 -11.10 2.29 -0.04
CA PHE A 460 -9.92 1.71 -0.69
C PHE A 460 -10.30 0.46 -1.49
N SER A 461 -9.46 0.08 -2.45
CA SER A 461 -9.67 -1.15 -3.22
C SER A 461 -9.47 -2.38 -2.34
N ASN A 462 -10.44 -3.29 -2.35
CA ASN A 462 -10.37 -4.58 -1.69
C ASN A 462 -11.24 -5.58 -2.48
N GLU A 463 -10.62 -6.54 -3.15
CA GLU A 463 -11.31 -7.54 -3.99
C GLU A 463 -12.23 -8.47 -3.18
N LEU A 464 -11.98 -8.58 -1.87
CA LEU A 464 -12.77 -9.38 -0.93
C LEU A 464 -13.82 -8.52 -0.19
N ALA A 465 -14.17 -7.35 -0.73
CA ALA A 465 -15.20 -6.49 -0.16
C ALA A 465 -16.19 -5.97 -1.21
N ASP A 466 -17.43 -5.79 -0.79
CA ASP A 466 -18.47 -5.12 -1.56
C ASP A 466 -19.14 -4.07 -0.66
N SER A 467 -19.11 -2.82 -1.08
CA SER A 467 -19.60 -1.70 -0.28
C SER A 467 -20.77 -1.01 -0.94
N GLY A 468 -21.51 -0.23 -0.18
CA GLY A 468 -22.54 0.64 -0.74
C GLY A 468 -22.87 1.80 0.17
N GLY A 469 -23.59 2.79 -0.36
CA GLY A 469 -23.89 4.03 0.32
C GLY A 469 -25.28 4.56 -0.01
N LYS A 470 -25.97 5.12 0.99
CA LYS A 470 -27.27 5.78 0.77
C LYS A 470 -27.07 7.13 0.08
N ARG A 471 -27.82 7.37 -0.98
CA ARG A 471 -27.88 8.65 -1.66
C ARG A 471 -29.30 9.16 -1.73
N GLN A 472 -29.43 10.47 -1.61
CA GLN A 472 -30.67 11.18 -1.84
C GLN A 472 -30.47 12.10 -3.04
N GLU A 473 -31.42 12.10 -3.96
CA GLU A 473 -31.42 13.00 -5.13
C GLU A 473 -32.16 14.31 -4.86
#